data_AF-A0A9E5ND30-F1
#
_entry.id   AF-A0A9E5ND30-F1
#
_cell.length_a   1.000
_cell.length_b   1.000
_cell.length_c   1.000
_cell.angle_alpha   90.00
_cell.angle_beta   90.00
_cell.angle_gamma   90.00
#
_symmetry.space_group_name_H-M   'P 1'
#
loop_
_entity.id
_entity.type
_entity.pdbx_description
1 polymer ?
#
loop_
_entity_poly.entity_id
_entity_poly.type
_entity_poly.pdbx_seq_one_letter_code
_entity_poly.pdbx_strand_id
1 'polypeptide(L)'
;MTLIYLGIAWLAGIFLSSLLNLPALFLTLVGLVPLVSLVLWRENPRVRLLSVCALALLLGAWRYASAIPHFDEGSLAYYNEQGWVKLTGVVRGEPDVRDTYTNLRVAAESLALGDQEHAVTGTVLVRAARYPKYRYGDRLEIEGLLETPSEFEDFSYREYLARQGIHSLLRRPRITLLARGQGNFFYAKVCFQGPRSGHHRPTAA
;
A
#
# COMPACT_ATOMS: atom_id res chain seq x y z
N MET A 1 -35.53 3.94 17.85
CA MET A 1 -35.92 3.35 16.54
C MET A 1 -35.19 3.99 15.36
N THR A 2 -34.99 5.31 15.32
CA THR A 2 -34.23 6.02 14.26
C THR A 2 -32.78 5.55 14.09
N LEU A 3 -32.10 5.17 15.17
CA LEU A 3 -30.72 4.65 15.14
C LEU A 3 -30.59 3.34 14.33
N ILE A 4 -31.62 2.49 14.33
CA ILE A 4 -31.60 1.21 13.60
C ILE A 4 -31.60 1.48 12.10
N TYR A 5 -32.45 2.40 11.63
CA TYR A 5 -32.49 2.80 10.22
C TYR A 5 -31.17 3.43 9.77
N LEU A 6 -30.52 4.22 10.62
CA LEU A 6 -29.22 4.83 10.32
C LEU A 6 -28.12 3.76 10.18
N GLY A 7 -28.08 2.78 11.09
CA GLY A 7 -27.13 1.68 11.05
C GLY A 7 -27.31 0.79 9.81
N ILE A 8 -28.55 0.46 9.45
CA ILE A 8 -28.85 -0.31 8.24
C ILE A 8 -28.45 0.48 6.99
N ALA A 9 -28.74 1.79 6.93
CA ALA A 9 -28.36 2.64 5.80
C ALA A 9 -26.82 2.71 5.63
N TRP A 10 -26.08 2.80 6.74
CA TRP A 10 -24.62 2.77 6.74
C TRP A 10 -24.06 1.44 6.21
N LEU A 11 -24.55 0.31 6.74
CA LEU A 11 -24.13 -1.02 6.30
C LEU A 11 -24.50 -1.28 4.84
N ALA A 12 -25.70 -0.86 4.41
CA ALA A 12 -26.12 -0.94 3.01
C ALA A 12 -25.23 -0.08 2.10
N GLY A 13 -24.77 1.08 2.57
CA GLY A 13 -23.82 1.92 1.83
C GLY A 13 -22.47 1.25 1.59
N ILE A 14 -21.91 0.59 2.62
CA ILE A 14 -20.68 -0.20 2.49
C ILE A 14 -20.89 -1.37 1.51
N PHE A 15 -21.97 -2.12 1.67
CA PHE A 15 -22.28 -3.27 0.82
C PHE A 15 -22.47 -2.87 -0.64
N LEU A 16 -23.27 -1.82 -0.90
CA LEU A 16 -23.52 -1.33 -2.25
C LEU A 16 -22.25 -0.79 -2.91
N SER A 17 -21.38 -0.13 -2.14
CA SER A 17 -20.10 0.35 -2.64
C SER A 17 -19.14 -0.79 -3.01
N SER A 18 -19.20 -1.91 -2.30
CA SER A 18 -18.39 -3.10 -2.61
C SER A 18 -18.80 -3.79 -3.91
N LEU A 19 -20.08 -3.70 -4.28
CA LEU A 19 -20.61 -4.33 -5.50
C LEU A 19 -20.36 -3.48 -6.76
N LEU A 20 -20.43 -2.15 -6.63
CA LEU A 20 -20.47 -1.24 -7.78
C LEU A 20 -19.13 -0.54 -8.09
N ASN A 21 -18.12 -0.64 -7.22
CA ASN A 21 -16.79 0.01 -7.38
C ASN A 21 -16.91 1.44 -7.94
N LEU A 22 -17.82 2.24 -7.36
CA LEU A 22 -18.16 3.55 -7.91
C LEU A 22 -16.99 4.53 -7.72
N PRO A 23 -16.66 5.34 -8.75
CA PRO A 23 -15.64 6.36 -8.63
C PRO A 23 -16.03 7.41 -7.59
N ALA A 24 -15.06 7.88 -6.80
CA ALA A 24 -15.29 8.83 -5.72
C ALA A 24 -16.02 10.11 -6.19
N LEU A 25 -15.77 10.57 -7.42
CA LEU A 25 -16.43 11.75 -7.98
C LEU A 25 -17.96 11.55 -8.09
N PHE A 26 -18.42 10.36 -8.49
CA PHE A 26 -19.86 10.06 -8.55
C PHE A 26 -20.51 10.09 -7.16
N LEU A 27 -19.81 9.58 -6.14
CA LEU A 27 -20.26 9.64 -4.75
C LEU A 27 -20.37 11.08 -4.22
N THR A 28 -19.45 11.99 -4.58
CA THR A 28 -19.56 13.41 -4.20
C THR A 28 -20.80 14.07 -4.80
N LEU A 29 -21.08 13.83 -6.09
CA LEU A 29 -22.20 14.43 -6.80
C LEU A 29 -23.54 13.95 -6.24
N VAL A 30 -23.68 12.65 -5.99
CA VAL A 30 -24.88 12.08 -5.37
C VAL A 30 -25.02 12.57 -3.91
N GLY A 31 -23.90 12.84 -3.21
CA GLY A 31 -23.85 13.43 -1.87
C GLY A 31 -24.46 14.83 -1.74
N LEU A 32 -24.45 15.61 -2.81
CA LEU A 32 -25.01 16.97 -2.80
C LEU A 32 -26.55 16.96 -2.75
N VAL A 33 -27.20 15.96 -3.34
CA VAL A 33 -28.67 15.85 -3.40
C VAL A 33 -29.30 15.78 -1.99
N PRO A 34 -28.89 14.88 -1.08
CA PRO A 34 -29.44 14.83 0.27
C PRO A 34 -28.99 16.01 1.15
N LEU A 35 -27.86 16.64 0.85
CA LEU A 35 -27.42 17.87 1.51
C LEU A 35 -28.35 19.05 1.18
N VAL A 36 -28.69 19.21 -0.10
CA VAL A 36 -29.62 20.24 -0.59
C VAL A 36 -31.03 19.98 -0.06
N SER A 37 -31.52 18.74 -0.09
CA SER A 37 -32.85 18.40 0.46
C SER A 37 -32.94 18.64 1.97
N LEU A 38 -31.85 18.46 2.71
CA LEU A 38 -31.76 18.74 4.14
C LEU A 38 -31.70 20.24 4.46
N VAL A 39 -31.38 21.11 3.50
CA VAL A 39 -31.43 22.57 3.66
C VAL A 39 -32.81 23.12 3.28
N LEU A 40 -33.39 22.66 2.17
CA LEU A 40 -34.67 23.16 1.64
C LEU A 40 -35.91 22.67 2.39
N TRP A 41 -35.90 21.46 2.95
CA TRP A 41 -37.09 20.85 3.59
C TRP A 41 -36.86 20.48 5.06
N ARG A 42 -36.21 21.37 5.81
CA ARG A 42 -35.88 21.18 7.24
C ARG A 42 -37.09 20.97 8.15
N GLU A 43 -38.23 21.53 7.78
CA GLU A 43 -39.45 21.48 8.59
C GLU A 43 -40.18 20.14 8.52
N ASN A 44 -39.93 19.32 7.50
CA ASN A 44 -40.57 18.03 7.33
C ASN A 44 -39.76 16.91 8.01
N PRO A 45 -40.24 16.32 9.13
CA PRO A 45 -39.49 15.33 9.89
C PRO A 45 -39.19 14.04 9.09
N ARG A 46 -40.08 13.68 8.14
CA ARG A 46 -39.89 12.54 7.23
C ARG A 46 -38.78 12.79 6.20
N VAL A 47 -38.76 13.96 5.58
CA VAL A 47 -37.74 14.34 4.57
C VAL A 47 -36.38 14.50 5.24
N ARG A 48 -36.35 15.05 6.45
CA ARG A 48 -35.14 15.12 7.28
C ARG A 48 -34.58 13.73 7.59
N LEU A 49 -35.44 12.78 8.00
CA LEU A 49 -35.01 11.41 8.29
C LEU A 49 -34.46 10.71 7.03
N LEU A 50 -35.14 10.82 5.89
CA LEU A 50 -34.68 10.27 4.61
C LEU A 50 -33.33 10.86 4.19
N SER A 51 -33.16 12.18 4.31
CA SER A 51 -31.93 12.87 3.94
C SER A 51 -30.75 12.45 4.83
N VAL A 52 -30.98 12.31 6.15
CA VAL A 52 -29.96 11.82 7.09
C VAL A 52 -29.58 10.36 6.82
N CYS A 53 -30.55 9.50 6.51
CA CYS A 53 -30.26 8.12 6.12
C CYS A 53 -29.47 8.04 4.80
N ALA A 54 -29.82 8.88 3.81
CA ALA A 54 -29.09 8.95 2.54
C ALA A 54 -27.65 9.45 2.74
N LEU A 55 -27.43 10.45 3.61
CA LEU A 55 -26.09 10.90 3.98
C LEU A 55 -25.29 9.78 4.67
N ALA A 56 -25.89 9.03 5.59
CA ALA A 56 -25.24 7.90 6.24
C ALA A 56 -24.82 6.81 5.23
N LEU A 57 -25.67 6.51 4.23
CA LEU A 57 -25.36 5.57 3.16
C LEU A 57 -24.17 6.06 2.32
N LEU A 58 -24.17 7.33 1.92
CA LEU A 58 -23.12 7.91 1.08
C LEU A 58 -21.80 8.05 1.83
N LEU A 59 -21.83 8.39 3.12
CA LEU A 59 -20.64 8.41 3.97
C LEU A 59 -20.07 6.99 4.16
N GLY A 60 -20.91 5.97 4.29
CA GLY A 60 -20.49 4.57 4.33
C GLY A 60 -19.79 4.14 3.03
N ALA A 61 -20.39 4.49 1.89
CA ALA A 61 -19.80 4.23 0.58
C ALA A 61 -18.50 5.01 0.34
N TRP A 62 -18.44 6.29 0.72
CA TRP A 62 -17.23 7.11 0.66
C TRP A 62 -16.10 6.52 1.51
N ARG A 63 -16.43 6.09 2.74
CA ARG A 63 -15.47 5.46 3.66
C ARG A 63 -14.89 4.18 3.08
N TYR A 64 -15.70 3.38 2.39
CA TYR A 64 -15.26 2.18 1.69
C TYR A 64 -14.39 2.52 0.48
N ALA A 65 -14.85 3.44 -0.38
CA ALA A 65 -14.08 3.88 -1.56
C ALA A 65 -12.70 4.45 -1.18
N SER A 66 -12.62 5.22 -0.09
CA SER A 66 -11.34 5.73 0.43
C SER A 66 -10.43 4.66 1.06
N ALA A 67 -10.99 3.52 1.46
CA ALA A 67 -10.23 2.44 2.06
C ALA A 67 -9.62 1.50 1.02
N ILE A 68 -10.14 1.50 -0.22
CA ILE A 68 -9.59 0.71 -1.33
C ILE A 68 -8.42 1.49 -1.95
N PRO A 69 -7.18 0.97 -1.88
CA PRO A 69 -6.07 1.54 -2.63
C PRO A 69 -6.36 1.43 -4.13
N HIS A 70 -6.33 2.55 -4.82
CA HIS A 70 -6.44 2.59 -6.29
C HIS A 70 -5.03 2.44 -6.86
N PHE A 71 -4.81 1.38 -7.65
CA PHE A 71 -3.56 1.16 -8.35
C PHE A 71 -3.68 1.73 -9.76
N ASP A 72 -3.05 2.88 -9.99
CA ASP A 72 -2.96 3.53 -11.29
C ASP A 72 -1.67 3.15 -12.02
N GLU A 73 -1.45 3.63 -13.25
CA GLU A 73 -0.21 3.38 -14.02
C GLU A 73 1.06 3.83 -13.29
N GLY A 74 0.96 4.82 -12.38
CA GLY A 74 2.07 5.22 -11.50
C GLY A 74 2.31 4.27 -10.32
N SER A 75 1.47 3.25 -10.11
CA SER A 75 1.56 2.32 -8.99
C SER A 75 2.20 1.00 -9.41
N LEU A 76 3.18 0.53 -8.65
CA LEU A 76 3.87 -0.72 -8.96
C LEU A 76 2.93 -1.92 -9.10
N ALA A 77 1.85 -1.96 -8.31
CA ALA A 77 0.88 -3.06 -8.31
C ALA A 77 0.10 -3.19 -9.63
N TYR A 78 0.05 -2.13 -10.45
CA TYR A 78 -0.55 -2.19 -11.79
C TYR A 78 0.23 -3.13 -12.73
N TYR A 79 1.54 -3.23 -12.53
CA TYR A 79 2.43 -4.07 -13.34
C TYR A 79 2.57 -5.50 -12.82
N ASN A 80 1.79 -5.90 -11.80
CA ASN A 80 1.79 -7.28 -11.32
C ASN A 80 1.35 -8.25 -12.42
N GLU A 81 1.89 -9.48 -12.42
CA GLU A 81 1.62 -10.54 -13.40
C GLU A 81 2.09 -10.25 -14.84
N GLN A 82 2.83 -9.16 -15.07
CA GLN A 82 3.42 -8.86 -16.38
C GLN A 82 4.71 -9.64 -16.68
N GLY A 83 5.16 -10.47 -15.73
CA GLY A 83 6.29 -11.36 -15.90
C GLY A 83 7.60 -10.76 -15.40
N TRP A 84 8.65 -10.85 -16.23
CA TRP A 84 10.01 -10.46 -15.85
C TRP A 84 10.19 -8.94 -15.99
N VAL A 85 10.41 -8.26 -14.87
CA VAL A 85 10.57 -6.81 -14.82
C VAL A 85 11.91 -6.43 -14.19
N LYS A 86 12.42 -5.26 -14.55
CA LYS A 86 13.60 -4.67 -13.94
C LYS A 86 13.19 -3.46 -13.10
N LEU A 87 13.39 -3.55 -11.80
CA LEU A 87 12.94 -2.56 -10.82
C LEU A 87 14.13 -1.87 -10.16
N THR A 88 14.13 -0.54 -10.11
CA THR A 88 15.08 0.23 -9.31
C THR A 88 14.38 0.81 -8.09
N GLY A 89 14.98 0.65 -6.92
CA GLY A 89 14.40 1.15 -5.68
C GLY A 89 15.34 1.15 -4.49
N VAL A 90 14.86 1.69 -3.36
CA VAL A 90 15.63 1.81 -2.12
C VAL A 90 15.01 0.96 -1.02
N VAL A 91 15.84 0.27 -0.25
CA VAL A 91 15.40 -0.53 0.91
C VAL A 91 14.86 0.39 2.01
N ARG A 92 13.54 0.36 2.25
CA ARG A 92 12.83 1.26 3.18
C ARG A 92 12.58 0.65 4.57
N GLY A 93 12.93 -0.62 4.78
CA GLY A 93 12.74 -1.31 6.06
C GLY A 93 13.92 -2.18 6.45
N GLU A 94 13.89 -2.71 7.68
CA GLU A 94 14.86 -3.72 8.10
C GLU A 94 14.63 -5.03 7.32
N PRO A 95 15.69 -5.62 6.75
CA PRO A 95 15.63 -6.95 6.16
C PRO A 95 15.17 -7.99 7.18
N ASP A 96 14.05 -8.67 6.91
CA ASP A 96 13.62 -9.83 7.71
C ASP A 96 14.38 -11.07 7.22
N VAL A 97 15.49 -11.36 7.91
CA VAL A 97 16.39 -12.48 7.59
C VAL A 97 15.82 -13.78 8.15
N ARG A 98 15.46 -14.70 7.27
CA ARG A 98 15.07 -16.08 7.59
C ARG A 98 16.25 -17.03 7.35
N ASP A 99 16.04 -18.30 7.68
CA ASP A 99 17.10 -19.32 7.59
C ASP A 99 17.61 -19.53 6.15
N THR A 100 16.71 -19.48 5.17
CA THR A 100 17.02 -19.75 3.75
C THR A 100 16.94 -18.51 2.84
N TYR A 101 16.16 -17.49 3.23
CA TYR A 101 15.91 -16.31 2.41
C TYR A 101 15.84 -15.05 3.26
N THR A 102 15.81 -13.89 2.62
CA THR A 102 15.65 -12.60 3.28
C THR A 102 14.55 -11.82 2.58
N ASN A 103 13.59 -11.36 3.37
CA ASN A 103 12.51 -10.52 2.90
C ASN A 103 12.95 -9.06 2.97
N LEU A 104 13.11 -8.43 1.81
CA LEU A 104 13.49 -7.02 1.68
C LEU A 104 12.24 -6.21 1.32
N ARG A 105 12.01 -5.12 2.05
CA ARG A 105 10.99 -4.13 1.72
C ARG A 105 11.65 -3.02 0.91
N VAL A 106 11.38 -2.99 -0.39
CA VAL A 106 11.99 -2.04 -1.33
C VAL A 106 10.92 -1.08 -1.79
N ALA A 107 11.17 0.22 -1.64
CA ALA A 107 10.37 1.27 -2.23
C ALA A 107 10.81 1.43 -3.68
N ALA A 108 9.91 1.14 -4.61
CA ALA A 108 10.14 1.31 -6.04
C ALA A 108 10.21 2.78 -6.41
N GLU A 109 11.14 3.12 -7.31
CA GLU A 109 11.30 4.45 -7.91
C GLU A 109 11.02 4.39 -9.42
N SER A 110 11.57 3.38 -10.10
CA SER A 110 11.33 3.13 -11.52
C SER A 110 11.24 1.65 -11.83
N LEU A 111 10.44 1.32 -12.84
CA LEU A 111 10.26 -0.02 -13.38
C LEU A 111 10.51 0.03 -14.89
N ALA A 112 11.46 -0.76 -15.36
CA ALA A 112 11.72 -0.99 -16.76
C ALA A 112 11.04 -2.30 -17.21
N LEU A 113 10.18 -2.17 -18.21
CA LEU A 113 9.48 -3.26 -18.87
C LEU A 113 9.90 -3.30 -20.34
N GLY A 114 10.77 -4.24 -20.68
CA GLY A 114 11.40 -4.26 -22.00
C GLY A 114 12.28 -3.03 -22.21
N ASP A 115 11.92 -2.20 -23.20
CA ASP A 115 12.67 -0.99 -23.59
C ASP A 115 12.05 0.31 -23.04
N GLN A 116 10.96 0.20 -22.26
CA GLN A 116 10.28 1.35 -21.67
C GLN A 116 10.53 1.42 -20.16
N GLU A 117 10.91 2.60 -19.68
CA GLU A 117 11.05 2.90 -18.25
C GLU A 117 9.85 3.72 -17.77
N HIS A 118 9.19 3.23 -16.73
CA HIS A 118 8.06 3.87 -16.08
C HIS A 118 8.46 4.28 -14.66
N ALA A 119 8.21 5.55 -14.31
CA ALA A 119 8.34 6.00 -12.94
C ALA A 119 7.17 5.44 -12.13
N VAL A 120 7.46 4.65 -11.10
CA VAL A 120 6.44 3.96 -10.31
C VAL A 120 6.66 4.21 -8.83
N THR A 121 5.56 4.31 -8.09
CA THR A 121 5.53 4.44 -6.64
C THR A 121 4.90 3.19 -6.04
N GLY A 122 5.52 2.63 -5.02
CA GLY A 122 4.99 1.47 -4.33
C GLY A 122 6.03 0.77 -3.48
N THR A 123 5.59 -0.09 -2.58
CA THR A 123 6.49 -0.97 -1.82
C THR A 123 6.32 -2.40 -2.31
N VAL A 124 7.44 -3.02 -2.66
CA VAL A 124 7.51 -4.43 -3.05
C VAL A 124 8.21 -5.24 -1.98
N LEU A 125 7.72 -6.46 -1.77
CA LEU A 125 8.42 -7.46 -0.99
C LEU A 125 9.30 -8.31 -1.90
N VAL A 126 10.60 -8.17 -1.75
CA VAL A 126 11.59 -8.91 -2.54
C VAL A 126 12.10 -10.07 -1.70
N ARG A 127 11.89 -11.31 -2.19
CA ARG A 127 12.42 -12.51 -1.52
C ARG A 127 13.82 -12.83 -2.03
N ALA A 128 14.82 -12.22 -1.42
CA ALA A 128 16.23 -12.40 -1.76
C ALA A 128 16.83 -13.67 -1.14
N ALA A 129 17.95 -14.15 -1.69
CA ALA A 129 18.79 -15.12 -1.00
C ALA A 129 19.36 -14.52 0.30
N ARG A 130 19.71 -15.37 1.27
CA ARG A 130 20.28 -14.94 2.56
C ARG A 130 21.58 -14.12 2.42
N TYR A 131 22.33 -14.37 1.36
CA TYR A 131 23.56 -13.67 1.04
C TYR A 131 23.54 -13.20 -0.43
N PRO A 132 24.12 -12.03 -0.73
CA PRO A 132 24.77 -11.08 0.19
C PRO A 132 23.77 -10.34 1.11
N LYS A 133 24.25 -9.81 2.24
CA LYS A 133 23.41 -9.07 3.20
C LYS A 133 23.20 -7.63 2.72
N TYR A 134 21.93 -7.23 2.58
CA TYR A 134 21.52 -5.86 2.27
C TYR A 134 21.15 -5.11 3.54
N ARG A 135 21.14 -3.77 3.50
CA ARG A 135 20.81 -2.92 4.64
C ARG A 135 19.80 -1.85 4.25
N TYR A 136 19.16 -1.28 5.27
CA TYR A 136 18.30 -0.11 5.10
C TYR A 136 19.07 1.01 4.36
N GLY A 137 18.41 1.60 3.37
CA GLY A 137 18.98 2.67 2.54
C GLY A 137 19.86 2.19 1.39
N ASP A 138 20.04 0.88 1.18
CA ASP A 138 20.70 0.41 -0.04
C ASP A 138 19.78 0.65 -1.26
N ARG A 139 20.34 1.25 -2.31
CA ARG A 139 19.69 1.40 -3.61
C ARG A 139 20.03 0.19 -4.46
N LEU A 140 19.01 -0.54 -4.85
CA LEU A 140 19.10 -1.83 -5.51
C LEU A 140 18.40 -1.76 -6.86
N GLU A 141 19.03 -2.38 -7.83
CA GLU A 141 18.40 -2.78 -9.09
C GLU A 141 18.03 -4.26 -8.98
N ILE A 142 16.78 -4.59 -9.25
CA ILE A 142 16.18 -5.88 -8.93
C ILE A 142 15.44 -6.37 -10.17
N GLU A 143 15.92 -7.46 -10.75
CA GLU A 143 15.26 -8.13 -11.87
C GLU A 143 14.57 -9.39 -11.39
N GLY A 144 13.31 -9.60 -11.77
CA GLY A 144 12.61 -10.84 -11.43
C GLY A 144 11.14 -10.83 -11.80
N LEU A 145 10.42 -11.82 -11.31
CA LEU A 145 9.00 -12.01 -11.60
C LEU A 145 8.16 -11.21 -10.62
N LEU A 146 7.41 -10.23 -11.13
CA LEU A 146 6.49 -9.43 -10.32
C LEU A 146 5.13 -10.13 -10.26
N GLU A 147 4.75 -10.57 -9.07
CA GLU A 147 3.54 -11.33 -8.82
C GLU A 147 2.67 -10.65 -7.76
N THR A 148 1.37 -10.87 -7.84
CA THR A 148 0.43 -10.50 -6.79
C THR A 148 0.55 -11.50 -5.64
N PRO A 149 0.60 -11.04 -4.37
CA PRO A 149 0.56 -11.96 -3.24
C PRO A 149 -0.63 -12.92 -3.31
N SER A 150 -0.34 -14.21 -3.16
CA SER A 150 -1.32 -15.29 -3.14
C SER A 150 -2.15 -15.28 -1.85
N GLU A 151 -3.39 -15.73 -1.95
CA GLU A 151 -4.27 -16.02 -0.81
C GLU A 151 -4.13 -17.52 -0.48
N PHE A 152 -4.02 -17.87 0.80
CA PHE A 152 -4.07 -19.26 1.25
C PHE A 152 -5.48 -19.55 1.80
N GLU A 153 -5.93 -20.80 1.73
CA GLU A 153 -7.30 -21.20 2.11
C GLU A 153 -7.68 -20.77 3.53
N ASP A 154 -6.76 -20.89 4.49
CA ASP A 154 -6.98 -20.51 5.90
C ASP A 154 -6.45 -19.11 6.26
N PHE A 155 -5.69 -18.45 5.37
CA PHE A 155 -5.03 -17.18 5.66
C PHE A 155 -4.76 -16.33 4.40
N SER A 156 -5.34 -15.13 4.37
CA SER A 156 -5.05 -14.17 3.30
C SER A 156 -3.71 -13.46 3.55
N TYR A 157 -2.63 -14.04 3.03
CA TYR A 157 -1.31 -13.39 3.05
C TYR A 157 -1.30 -12.07 2.29
N ARG A 158 -2.16 -11.96 1.27
CA ARG A 158 -2.44 -10.71 0.57
C ARG A 158 -2.95 -9.62 1.51
N GLU A 159 -3.96 -9.91 2.33
CA GLU A 159 -4.49 -8.92 3.29
C GLU A 159 -3.44 -8.52 4.33
N TYR A 160 -2.64 -9.47 4.80
CA TYR A 160 -1.54 -9.19 5.73
C TYR A 160 -0.53 -8.21 5.13
N LEU A 161 -0.10 -8.43 3.88
CA LEU A 161 0.83 -7.54 3.19
C LEU A 161 0.20 -6.20 2.82
N ALA A 162 -1.08 -6.19 2.42
CA ALA A 162 -1.82 -4.97 2.12
C ALA A 162 -1.90 -4.03 3.33
N ARG A 163 -2.08 -4.58 4.55
CA ARG A 163 -2.01 -3.80 5.80
C ARG A 163 -0.63 -3.18 6.07
N GLN A 164 0.42 -3.74 5.46
CA GLN A 164 1.78 -3.19 5.52
C GLN A 164 2.09 -2.23 4.35
N GLY A 165 1.10 -1.94 3.49
CA GLY A 165 1.28 -1.13 2.28
C GLY A 165 2.07 -1.84 1.18
N ILE A 166 2.15 -3.17 1.24
CA ILE A 166 2.85 -4.01 0.26
C ILE A 166 1.81 -4.71 -0.59
N HIS A 167 1.81 -4.40 -1.89
CA HIS A 167 0.82 -4.93 -2.84
C HIS A 167 1.43 -5.78 -3.96
N SER A 168 2.76 -5.91 -3.94
CA SER A 168 3.52 -6.66 -4.95
C SER A 168 4.57 -7.52 -4.28
N LEU A 169 4.79 -8.72 -4.82
CA LEU A 169 5.81 -9.66 -4.38
C LEU A 169 6.72 -9.97 -5.57
N LEU A 170 8.03 -9.86 -5.38
CA LEU A 170 9.00 -10.14 -6.43
C LEU A 170 9.70 -11.47 -6.14
N ARG A 171 9.48 -12.44 -7.03
CA ARG A 171 10.08 -13.78 -6.97
C ARG A 171 11.32 -13.89 -7.84
N ARG A 172 12.21 -14.79 -7.42
CA ARG A 172 13.47 -15.10 -8.10
C ARG A 172 14.30 -13.85 -8.43
N PRO A 173 14.52 -12.94 -7.45
CA PRO A 173 15.22 -11.70 -7.70
C PRO A 173 16.69 -11.94 -8.05
N ARG A 174 17.15 -11.27 -9.10
CA ARG A 174 18.56 -10.96 -9.32
C ARG A 174 18.78 -9.53 -8.86
N ILE A 175 19.64 -9.35 -7.88
CA ILE A 175 19.83 -8.07 -7.20
C ILE A 175 21.23 -7.55 -7.50
N THR A 176 21.30 -6.33 -8.00
CA THR A 176 22.52 -5.57 -8.22
C THR A 176 22.51 -4.36 -7.30
N LEU A 177 23.53 -4.24 -6.45
CA LEU A 177 23.68 -3.10 -5.55
C LEU A 177 24.23 -1.89 -6.32
N LEU A 178 23.44 -0.83 -6.44
CA LEU A 178 23.84 0.40 -7.12
C LEU A 178 24.54 1.38 -6.17
N ALA A 179 23.98 1.58 -4.98
CA ALA A 179 24.53 2.48 -3.96
C ALA A 179 24.14 2.04 -2.55
N ARG A 180 24.94 2.44 -1.55
CA ARG A 180 24.63 2.20 -0.13
C ARG A 180 24.27 3.51 0.57
N GLY A 181 23.36 3.45 1.54
CA GLY A 181 23.08 4.56 2.46
C GLY A 181 22.29 5.73 1.88
N GLN A 182 21.46 5.50 0.85
CA GLN A 182 20.49 6.44 0.28
C GLN A 182 19.15 6.51 1.07
N GLY A 183 19.10 5.88 2.24
CA GLY A 183 17.93 5.91 3.14
C GLY A 183 17.86 7.20 3.95
N ASN A 184 16.72 7.45 4.60
CA ASN A 184 16.57 8.64 5.42
C ASN A 184 17.46 8.56 6.68
N PHE A 185 18.32 9.56 6.88
CA PHE A 185 19.28 9.63 7.99
C PHE A 185 18.61 9.55 9.37
N PHE A 186 17.40 10.10 9.51
CA PHE A 186 16.67 10.10 10.78
C PHE A 186 16.20 8.69 11.18
N TYR A 187 15.66 7.91 10.23
CA TYR A 187 15.23 6.53 10.50
C TYR A 187 16.43 5.61 10.80
N ALA A 188 17.55 5.83 10.11
CA ALA A 188 18.80 5.13 10.38
C ALA A 188 19.30 5.38 11.82
N LYS A 189 19.12 6.59 12.36
CA LYS A 189 19.59 6.96 13.70
C LYS A 189 18.65 6.53 14.82
N VAL A 190 17.33 6.61 14.61
CA VAL A 190 16.32 6.35 15.65
C VAL A 190 16.01 4.86 15.80
N CYS A 191 15.90 4.10 14.71
CA CYS A 191 15.56 2.67 14.78
C CYS A 191 16.78 1.73 14.83
N PHE A 192 17.95 2.16 14.35
CA PHE A 192 19.14 1.29 14.26
C PHE A 192 20.27 1.67 15.23
N GLN A 193 19.95 2.36 16.33
CA GLN A 193 20.92 2.63 17.42
C GLN A 193 21.09 1.40 18.34
N GLY A 194 21.68 0.34 17.81
CA GLY A 194 22.29 -0.78 18.53
C GLY A 194 23.79 -0.85 18.19
N PRO A 195 24.68 -1.29 19.11
CA PRO A 195 25.90 -0.59 19.45
C PRO A 195 26.92 -0.51 18.31
N ARG A 196 27.25 0.72 17.91
CA ARG A 196 28.58 1.01 17.37
C ARG A 196 29.57 1.10 18.54
N SER A 197 30.06 -0.04 19.02
CA SER A 197 31.26 -0.12 19.87
C SER A 197 32.03 -1.40 19.51
N GLY A 198 33.30 -1.38 19.15
CA GLY A 198 34.21 -0.25 19.11
C GLY A 198 35.58 -0.62 18.56
N HIS A 199 36.40 0.44 18.50
CA HIS A 199 37.86 0.44 18.54
C HIS A 199 38.62 -0.16 17.36
N HIS A 200 38.83 0.69 16.35
CA HIS A 200 40.17 0.83 15.80
C HIS A 200 41.13 1.24 16.93
N ARG A 201 42.01 0.33 17.36
CA ARG A 201 43.31 0.74 17.91
C ARG A 201 44.29 0.84 16.74
N PRO A 202 44.85 2.02 16.43
CA PRO A 202 46.15 2.06 15.79
C PRO A 202 47.19 1.84 16.89
N THR A 203 48.01 0.82 16.76
CA THR A 203 49.28 0.79 17.50
C THR A 203 50.37 0.61 16.46
N ALA A 204 51.02 1.74 16.18
CA ALA A 204 52.34 1.80 15.61
C ALA A 204 53.34 1.30 16.66
N ALA A 205 54.22 0.38 16.26
CA ALA A 205 55.63 0.28 16.60
C ALA A 205 56.21 -0.91 15.83
#